data_AF-A0ABD1PL71-F1
#
_entry.id   AF-A0ABD1PL71-F1
#
_cell.length_a   1.000
_cell.length_b   1.000
_cell.length_c   1.000
_cell.angle_alpha   90.00
_cell.angle_beta   90.00
_cell.angle_gamma   90.00
#
_symmetry.space_group_name_H-M   'P 1'
#
loop_
_entity.id
_entity.type
_entity.pdbx_description
1 polymer ?
#
loop_
_entity_poly.entity_id
_entity_poly.type
_entity_poly.pdbx_seq_one_letter_code
_entity_poly.pdbx_strand_id
1 'polypeptide(L)'
;MGDEAYNIDGVHMSIVFADHGVLSEGSGSGQKLGVMDASAEACSIIRQYGTVYLRHDDLSMALEYYVQAAASLGGGQLSWMGRGSVDQQRQRILMLKQLLAELLLHDGGIYLLLGPRGAGEGQLGRFLTDWNTRQQFLLEAARQCQDAGLYDKSIEIQKRIGAFSAALDTINKCLSEAICSLSRGRLDGESRITGLIHSGNEILETFKYYPEISPQERSNVMEQQIVLRQLEAILSIHKLANMGNQLDALREVAKLPFLPLDPRAPDFSSDIFNNLSPHVQACVPDLLKVALHCLDNVTDTDGSLRALRAKIANFLANNLNRNWPRDLYEKVARSM
;
A
#
# COMPACT_ATOMS: atom_id res chain seq x y z
N MET A 1 -30.64 4.23 -19.23
CA MET A 1 -31.28 3.13 -18.48
C MET A 1 -31.25 1.90 -19.37
N GLY A 2 -30.15 1.16 -19.36
CA GLY A 2 -30.08 -0.18 -19.93
C GLY A 2 -30.21 -1.14 -18.77
N ASP A 3 -31.45 -1.36 -18.33
CA ASP A 3 -31.77 -2.27 -17.23
C ASP A 3 -31.58 -3.68 -17.78
N GLU A 4 -30.44 -4.32 -17.50
CA GLU A 4 -30.36 -5.77 -17.55
C GLU A 4 -31.46 -6.24 -16.59
N ALA A 5 -32.61 -6.66 -17.14
CA ALA A 5 -33.76 -7.09 -16.36
C ALA A 5 -33.38 -8.42 -15.68
N TYR A 6 -32.63 -8.32 -14.59
CA TYR A 6 -32.34 -9.44 -13.72
C TYR A 6 -33.68 -9.97 -13.22
N ASN A 7 -33.87 -11.28 -13.35
CA ASN A 7 -35.07 -11.92 -12.85
C ASN A 7 -35.03 -11.92 -11.31
N ILE A 8 -35.60 -10.87 -10.72
CA ILE A 8 -35.67 -10.66 -9.26
C ILE A 8 -36.24 -11.91 -8.59
N ASP A 9 -37.30 -12.49 -9.16
CA ASP A 9 -37.91 -13.72 -8.64
C ASP A 9 -36.93 -14.89 -8.71
N GLY A 10 -36.18 -15.00 -9.80
CA GLY A 10 -35.11 -16.01 -9.96
C GLY A 10 -34.04 -15.92 -8.88
N VAL A 11 -33.61 -14.70 -8.53
CA VAL A 11 -32.63 -14.46 -7.45
C VAL A 11 -33.20 -14.90 -6.10
N HIS A 12 -34.40 -14.46 -5.75
CA HIS A 12 -35.00 -14.77 -4.45
C HIS A 12 -35.40 -16.25 -4.34
N MET A 13 -35.85 -16.88 -5.44
CA MET A 13 -36.05 -18.34 -5.49
C MET A 13 -34.73 -19.09 -5.27
N SER A 14 -33.61 -18.62 -5.83
CA SER A 14 -32.30 -19.23 -5.63
C SER A 14 -31.87 -19.18 -4.15
N ILE A 15 -32.12 -18.05 -3.46
CA ILE A 15 -31.89 -17.92 -2.01
C ILE A 15 -32.73 -18.94 -1.24
N VAL A 16 -34.05 -18.99 -1.52
CA VAL A 16 -34.97 -19.91 -0.84
C VAL A 16 -34.58 -21.37 -1.06
N PHE A 17 -34.22 -21.76 -2.29
CA PHE A 17 -33.78 -23.12 -2.58
C PHE A 17 -32.48 -23.48 -1.89
N ALA A 18 -31.53 -22.56 -1.82
CA ALA A 18 -30.29 -22.77 -1.07
C ALA A 18 -30.59 -22.95 0.44
N ASP A 19 -31.45 -22.10 1.01
CA ASP A 19 -31.78 -22.12 2.43
C ASP A 19 -32.50 -23.41 2.85
N HIS A 20 -33.37 -23.94 2.00
CA HIS A 20 -34.05 -25.21 2.25
C HIS A 20 -33.24 -26.46 1.84
N GLY A 21 -31.97 -26.29 1.45
CA GLY A 21 -31.09 -27.40 1.09
C GLY A 21 -31.47 -28.12 -0.21
N VAL A 22 -32.32 -27.52 -1.05
CA VAL A 22 -32.80 -28.11 -2.30
C VAL A 22 -31.66 -28.26 -3.32
N LEU A 23 -30.66 -27.37 -3.23
CA LEU A 23 -29.51 -27.32 -4.13
C LEU A 23 -28.36 -28.26 -3.74
N SER A 24 -28.45 -28.94 -2.59
CA SER A 24 -27.42 -29.89 -2.16
C SER A 24 -27.52 -31.16 -3.00
N GLU A 25 -26.42 -31.54 -3.68
CA GLU A 25 -26.35 -32.83 -4.37
C GLU A 25 -26.62 -33.94 -3.35
N GLY A 26 -27.68 -34.73 -3.60
CA GLY A 26 -27.98 -35.91 -2.80
C GLY A 26 -26.76 -36.82 -2.74
N SER A 27 -26.60 -37.52 -1.62
CA SER A 27 -25.53 -38.48 -1.30
C SER A 27 -25.51 -39.73 -2.20
N GLY A 28 -25.63 -39.56 -3.51
CA GLY A 28 -25.48 -40.59 -4.53
C GLY A 28 -24.07 -40.57 -5.08
N SER A 29 -23.35 -41.69 -4.92
CA SER A 29 -22.04 -41.92 -5.49
C SER A 29 -22.06 -41.73 -7.02
N GLY A 30 -21.52 -40.62 -7.49
CA GLY A 30 -21.32 -40.38 -8.92
C GLY A 30 -21.41 -38.91 -9.30
N GLN A 31 -20.49 -38.08 -8.82
CA GLN A 31 -20.22 -36.81 -9.49
C GLN A 31 -19.72 -37.13 -10.90
N LYS A 32 -20.62 -37.03 -11.88
CA LYS A 32 -20.24 -37.02 -13.29
C LYS A 32 -19.41 -35.76 -13.51
N LEU A 33 -18.19 -35.95 -14.01
CA LEU A 33 -17.34 -34.87 -14.47
C LEU A 33 -18.15 -33.98 -15.44
N GLY A 34 -18.49 -32.76 -15.04
CA GLY A 34 -19.28 -31.81 -15.84
C GLY A 34 -20.70 -31.48 -15.35
N VAL A 35 -21.15 -31.96 -14.18
CA VAL A 35 -22.37 -31.44 -13.54
C VAL A 35 -22.02 -30.12 -12.83
N MET A 36 -22.75 -29.06 -13.18
CA MET A 36 -22.58 -27.71 -12.63
C MET A 36 -23.09 -27.70 -11.18
N ASP A 37 -22.25 -27.28 -10.23
CA ASP A 37 -22.64 -27.19 -8.81
C ASP A 37 -23.78 -26.16 -8.66
N ALA A 38 -25.00 -26.65 -8.39
CA ALA A 38 -26.19 -25.82 -8.26
C ALA A 38 -26.04 -24.75 -7.17
N SER A 39 -25.24 -25.00 -6.13
CA SER A 39 -24.96 -24.03 -5.07
C SER A 39 -24.02 -22.91 -5.56
N ALA A 40 -23.07 -23.25 -6.42
CA ALA A 40 -22.20 -22.28 -7.09
C ALA A 40 -22.98 -21.41 -8.09
N GLU A 41 -23.93 -21.99 -8.83
CA GLU A 41 -24.80 -21.23 -9.73
C GLU A 41 -25.72 -20.27 -8.98
N ALA A 42 -26.37 -20.73 -7.90
CA ALA A 42 -27.16 -19.86 -7.05
C ALA A 42 -26.30 -18.72 -6.47
N CYS A 43 -25.09 -19.03 -6.00
CA CYS A 43 -24.12 -18.02 -5.54
C CYS A 43 -23.82 -16.99 -6.64
N SER A 44 -23.57 -17.43 -7.87
CA SER A 44 -23.30 -16.57 -9.03
C SER A 44 -24.48 -15.65 -9.35
N ILE A 45 -25.70 -16.20 -9.42
CA ILE A 45 -26.93 -15.43 -9.68
C ILE A 45 -27.15 -14.35 -8.62
N ILE A 46 -27.04 -14.72 -7.34
CA ILE A 46 -27.24 -13.78 -6.22
C ILE A 46 -26.16 -12.70 -6.23
N ARG A 47 -24.89 -13.08 -6.43
CA ARG A 47 -23.77 -12.14 -6.53
C ARG A 47 -23.98 -11.17 -7.68
N GLN A 48 -24.31 -11.65 -8.87
CA GLN A 48 -24.50 -10.82 -10.04
C GLN A 48 -25.61 -9.80 -9.82
N TYR A 49 -26.71 -10.19 -9.17
CA TYR A 49 -27.74 -9.25 -8.76
C TYR A 49 -27.24 -8.22 -7.74
N GLY A 50 -26.44 -8.64 -6.75
CA GLY A 50 -25.78 -7.74 -5.81
C GLY A 50 -24.89 -6.69 -6.49
N THR A 51 -24.20 -7.03 -7.59
CA THR A 51 -23.38 -6.07 -8.36
C THR A 51 -24.21 -4.94 -8.97
N VAL A 52 -25.52 -5.13 -9.17
CA VAL A 52 -26.42 -4.06 -9.62
C VAL A 52 -26.45 -2.95 -8.58
N TYR A 53 -26.64 -3.29 -7.30
CA TYR A 53 -26.64 -2.30 -6.22
C TYR A 53 -25.27 -1.67 -6.01
N LEU A 54 -24.20 -2.45 -6.17
CA LEU A 54 -22.83 -1.94 -6.12
C LEU A 54 -22.61 -0.85 -7.17
N ARG A 55 -23.06 -1.07 -8.41
CA ARG A 55 -22.98 -0.10 -9.52
C ARG A 55 -23.83 1.17 -9.30
N HIS A 56 -24.79 1.14 -8.39
CA HIS A 56 -25.66 2.27 -8.03
C HIS A 56 -25.29 2.89 -6.68
N ASP A 57 -24.09 2.59 -6.15
CA ASP A 57 -23.59 3.07 -4.86
C ASP A 57 -24.43 2.67 -3.63
N ASP A 58 -25.37 1.73 -3.76
CA ASP A 58 -26.10 1.15 -2.64
C ASP A 58 -25.31 -0.03 -2.04
N LEU A 59 -24.21 0.33 -1.38
CA LEU A 59 -23.28 -0.62 -0.79
C LEU A 59 -23.94 -1.46 0.33
N SER A 60 -24.94 -0.90 1.01
CA SER A 60 -25.66 -1.61 2.08
C SER A 60 -26.45 -2.77 1.49
N MET A 61 -27.19 -2.52 0.40
CA MET A 61 -27.94 -3.58 -0.27
C MET A 61 -27.02 -4.58 -0.97
N ALA A 62 -25.95 -4.11 -1.61
CA ALA A 62 -24.94 -4.99 -2.21
C ALA A 62 -24.33 -5.95 -1.18
N LEU A 63 -24.02 -5.46 0.02
CA LEU A 63 -23.52 -6.27 1.13
C LEU A 63 -24.50 -7.38 1.52
N GLU A 64 -25.78 -7.07 1.69
CA GLU A 64 -26.78 -8.07 2.07
C GLU A 64 -26.87 -9.19 1.00
N TYR A 65 -26.90 -8.86 -0.29
CA TYR A 65 -26.86 -9.86 -1.37
C TYR A 65 -25.55 -10.64 -1.41
N TYR A 66 -24.41 -9.99 -1.17
CA TYR A 66 -23.11 -10.67 -1.17
C TYR A 66 -22.99 -11.69 -0.04
N VAL A 67 -23.52 -11.37 1.14
CA VAL A 67 -23.54 -12.31 2.25
C VAL A 67 -24.48 -13.48 1.94
N GLN A 68 -25.63 -13.24 1.31
CA GLN A 68 -26.52 -14.30 0.85
C GLN A 68 -25.89 -15.20 -0.22
N ALA A 69 -25.12 -14.63 -1.16
CA ALA A 69 -24.38 -15.39 -2.15
C ALA A 69 -23.32 -16.30 -1.48
N ALA A 70 -22.61 -15.81 -0.47
CA ALA A 70 -21.68 -16.64 0.29
C ALA A 70 -22.40 -17.72 1.11
N ALA A 71 -23.56 -17.41 1.67
CA ALA A 71 -24.38 -18.36 2.41
C ALA A 71 -24.91 -19.49 1.53
N SER A 72 -25.36 -19.20 0.29
CA SER A 72 -25.86 -20.22 -0.63
C SER A 72 -24.78 -21.26 -0.97
N LEU A 73 -23.53 -20.81 -1.16
CA LEU A 73 -22.38 -21.70 -1.34
C LEU A 73 -22.03 -22.50 -0.07
N GLY A 74 -22.38 -21.98 1.11
CA GLY A 74 -22.18 -22.61 2.41
C GLY A 74 -23.29 -23.57 2.87
N GLY A 75 -24.27 -23.89 2.00
CA GLY A 75 -25.43 -24.69 2.37
C GLY A 75 -26.61 -23.90 2.94
N GLY A 76 -26.73 -22.61 2.58
CA GLY A 76 -27.87 -21.76 2.90
C GLY A 76 -28.11 -21.59 4.40
N GLN A 77 -29.29 -21.98 4.88
CA GLN A 77 -29.74 -21.84 6.27
C GLN A 77 -28.82 -22.56 7.26
N LEU A 78 -28.25 -23.70 6.86
CA LEU A 78 -27.29 -24.45 7.68
C LEU A 78 -26.04 -23.61 7.98
N SER A 79 -25.61 -22.78 7.01
CA SER A 79 -24.46 -21.91 7.15
C SER A 79 -24.69 -20.78 8.18
N TRP A 80 -25.93 -20.27 8.24
CA TRP A 80 -26.35 -19.26 9.19
C TRP A 80 -26.45 -19.82 10.61
N MET A 81 -26.90 -21.08 10.75
CA MET A 81 -27.02 -21.75 12.05
C MET A 81 -25.71 -22.39 12.55
N GLY A 82 -24.62 -22.30 11.79
CA GLY A 82 -23.35 -22.96 12.13
C GLY A 82 -23.43 -24.50 12.10
N ARG A 83 -24.35 -25.06 11.31
CA ARG A 83 -24.62 -26.50 11.18
C ARG A 83 -24.15 -27.11 9.85
N GLY A 84 -23.51 -26.31 8.98
CA GLY A 84 -22.93 -26.78 7.73
C GLY A 84 -21.71 -27.69 7.96
N SER A 85 -21.32 -28.44 6.93
CA SER A 85 -20.08 -29.23 6.96
C SER A 85 -18.85 -28.33 7.04
N VAL A 86 -17.70 -28.91 7.42
CA VAL A 86 -16.42 -28.18 7.48
C VAL A 86 -16.07 -27.59 6.11
N ASP A 87 -16.30 -28.35 5.03
CA ASP A 87 -16.02 -27.90 3.66
C ASP A 87 -16.96 -26.79 3.21
N GLN A 88 -18.26 -26.90 3.51
CA GLN A 88 -19.24 -25.85 3.23
C GLN A 88 -18.91 -24.55 3.96
N GLN A 89 -18.55 -24.64 5.24
CA GLN A 89 -18.17 -23.47 6.03
C GLN A 89 -16.89 -22.83 5.48
N ARG A 90 -15.92 -23.64 5.04
CA ARG A 90 -14.71 -23.15 4.38
C ARG A 90 -15.02 -22.42 3.07
N GLN A 91 -15.84 -23.02 2.20
CA GLN A 91 -16.25 -22.41 0.92
C GLN A 91 -16.98 -21.09 1.14
N ARG A 92 -17.93 -21.05 2.09
CA ARG A 92 -18.62 -19.81 2.48
C ARG A 92 -17.65 -18.72 2.92
N ILE A 93 -16.72 -19.03 3.84
CA ILE A 93 -15.78 -18.04 4.36
C ILE A 93 -14.88 -17.49 3.23
N LEU A 94 -14.44 -18.34 2.31
CA LEU A 94 -13.63 -17.92 1.17
C LEU A 94 -14.41 -16.98 0.24
N MET A 95 -15.64 -17.35 -0.14
CA MET A 95 -16.51 -16.52 -0.98
C MET A 95 -16.84 -15.20 -0.28
N LEU A 96 -17.18 -15.23 1.01
CA LEU A 96 -17.48 -14.04 1.79
C LEU A 96 -16.29 -13.08 1.85
N LYS A 97 -15.07 -13.59 2.09
CA LYS A 97 -13.86 -12.75 2.07
C LYS A 97 -13.63 -12.13 0.70
N GLN A 98 -13.82 -12.88 -0.38
CA GLN A 98 -13.69 -12.35 -1.74
C GLN A 98 -14.68 -11.20 -2.00
N LEU A 99 -15.95 -11.40 -1.66
CA LEU A 99 -17.01 -10.39 -1.87
C LEU A 99 -16.85 -9.17 -0.95
N LEU A 100 -16.42 -9.37 0.30
CA LEU A 100 -16.09 -8.27 1.20
C LEU A 100 -14.87 -7.49 0.72
N ALA A 101 -13.87 -8.14 0.11
CA ALA A 101 -12.74 -7.44 -0.50
C ALA A 101 -13.21 -6.59 -1.69
N GLU A 102 -14.10 -7.12 -2.53
CA GLU A 102 -14.71 -6.35 -3.63
C GLU A 102 -15.42 -5.09 -3.12
N LEU A 103 -16.23 -5.21 -2.06
CA LEU A 103 -16.88 -4.07 -1.41
C LEU A 103 -15.88 -3.09 -0.80
N LEU A 104 -14.85 -3.59 -0.11
CA LEU A 104 -13.83 -2.76 0.53
C LEU A 104 -13.09 -1.87 -0.48
N LEU A 105 -12.90 -2.39 -1.70
CA LEU A 105 -12.27 -1.68 -2.81
C LEU A 105 -13.21 -0.70 -3.51
N HIS A 106 -14.50 -0.73 -3.24
CA HIS A 106 -15.45 0.26 -3.76
C HIS A 106 -15.33 1.59 -2.99
N ASP A 107 -15.67 2.69 -3.64
CA ASP A 107 -15.76 3.99 -2.97
C ASP A 107 -16.87 3.94 -1.91
N GLY A 108 -16.58 4.44 -0.70
CA GLY A 108 -17.44 4.29 0.48
C GLY A 108 -17.34 2.93 1.20
N GLY A 109 -16.73 1.92 0.58
CA GLY A 109 -16.62 0.57 1.13
C GLY A 109 -15.86 0.47 2.46
N ILE A 110 -14.74 1.19 2.56
CA ILE A 110 -13.95 1.29 3.80
C ILE A 110 -14.82 1.83 4.94
N TYR A 111 -15.59 2.88 4.70
CA TYR A 111 -16.46 3.48 5.72
C TYR A 111 -17.59 2.53 6.14
N LEU A 112 -18.24 1.86 5.18
CA LEU A 112 -19.28 0.87 5.46
C LEU A 112 -18.75 -0.30 6.31
N LEU A 113 -17.62 -0.88 5.90
CA LEU A 113 -17.10 -2.11 6.50
C LEU A 113 -16.34 -1.85 7.81
N LEU A 114 -15.56 -0.77 7.90
CA LEU A 114 -14.70 -0.49 9.06
C LEU A 114 -15.27 0.55 10.02
N GLY A 115 -16.23 1.36 9.56
CA GLY A 115 -16.82 2.44 10.35
C GLY A 115 -15.90 3.66 10.50
N PRO A 116 -16.40 4.72 11.15
CA PRO A 116 -15.72 6.01 11.28
C PRO A 116 -14.44 5.97 12.12
N ARG A 117 -14.31 5.02 13.07
CA ARG A 117 -13.12 4.92 13.95
C ARG A 117 -12.21 3.72 13.65
N GLY A 118 -12.61 2.84 12.73
CA GLY A 118 -11.81 1.69 12.30
C GLY A 118 -11.98 0.44 13.15
N ALA A 119 -11.55 -0.70 12.61
CA ALA A 119 -11.32 -1.96 13.33
C ALA A 119 -12.50 -2.56 14.14
N GLY A 120 -13.75 -2.37 13.70
CA GLY A 120 -14.86 -3.22 14.14
C GLY A 120 -16.16 -2.52 14.48
N GLU A 121 -16.23 -1.20 14.37
CA GLU A 121 -17.48 -0.44 14.49
C GLU A 121 -18.37 -0.54 13.23
N GLY A 122 -17.79 -0.92 12.09
CA GLY A 122 -18.52 -1.11 10.83
C GLY A 122 -19.12 -2.51 10.65
N GLN A 123 -19.70 -2.74 9.48
CA GLN A 123 -20.44 -3.98 9.18
C GLN A 123 -19.56 -5.24 9.17
N LEU A 124 -18.23 -5.12 9.02
CA LEU A 124 -17.32 -6.25 8.95
C LEU A 124 -17.38 -7.15 10.19
N GLY A 125 -17.59 -6.55 11.38
CA GLY A 125 -17.65 -7.28 12.66
C GLY A 125 -18.83 -8.25 12.75
N ARG A 126 -19.90 -8.06 11.97
CA ARG A 126 -21.05 -8.98 11.91
C ARG A 126 -20.69 -10.32 11.28
N PHE A 127 -19.70 -10.33 10.39
CA PHE A 127 -19.38 -11.47 9.53
C PHE A 127 -18.09 -12.16 9.94
N LEU A 128 -17.09 -11.38 10.34
CA LEU A 128 -15.83 -11.86 10.87
C LEU A 128 -15.77 -11.43 12.34
N THR A 129 -16.23 -12.30 13.25
CA THR A 129 -16.35 -11.95 14.67
C THR A 129 -14.99 -11.91 15.37
N ASP A 130 -14.12 -12.87 15.04
CA ASP A 130 -12.76 -12.95 15.57
C ASP A 130 -11.90 -11.77 15.09
N TRP A 131 -11.23 -11.11 16.04
CA TRP A 131 -10.36 -9.97 15.77
C TRP A 131 -9.17 -10.35 14.89
N ASN A 132 -8.51 -11.47 15.17
CA ASN A 132 -7.32 -11.89 14.43
C ASN A 132 -7.66 -12.17 12.96
N THR A 133 -8.79 -12.83 12.71
CA THR A 133 -9.28 -13.12 11.36
C THR A 133 -9.64 -11.84 10.61
N ARG A 134 -10.25 -10.85 11.27
CA ARG A 134 -10.52 -9.52 10.69
C ARG A 134 -9.23 -8.81 10.33
N GLN A 135 -8.28 -8.76 11.25
CA GLN A 135 -7.00 -8.08 11.04
C GLN A 135 -6.23 -8.72 9.88
N GLN A 136 -6.16 -10.05 9.81
CA GLN A 136 -5.54 -10.77 8.70
C GLN A 136 -6.21 -10.48 7.35
N PHE A 137 -7.54 -10.48 7.31
CA PHE A 137 -8.29 -10.13 6.10
C PHE A 137 -7.97 -8.71 5.61
N LEU A 138 -7.89 -7.74 6.52
CA LEU A 138 -7.62 -6.34 6.16
C LEU A 138 -6.17 -6.11 5.74
N LEU A 139 -5.21 -6.81 6.37
CA LEU A 139 -3.82 -6.79 5.94
C LEU A 139 -3.66 -7.36 4.53
N GLU A 140 -4.36 -8.45 4.22
CA GLU A 140 -4.37 -9.05 2.88
C GLU A 140 -4.98 -8.10 1.85
N ALA A 141 -6.11 -7.47 2.17
CA ALA A 141 -6.75 -6.51 1.28
C ALA A 141 -5.88 -5.27 1.04
N ALA A 142 -5.19 -4.77 2.05
CA ALA A 142 -4.22 -3.68 1.91
C ALA A 142 -3.07 -4.08 0.97
N ARG A 143 -2.53 -5.30 1.11
CA ARG A 143 -1.49 -5.82 0.20
C ARG A 143 -1.99 -5.90 -1.24
N GLN A 144 -3.21 -6.42 -1.47
CA GLN A 144 -3.80 -6.46 -2.81
C GLN A 144 -3.97 -5.07 -3.41
N CYS A 145 -4.33 -4.06 -2.60
CA CYS A 145 -4.35 -2.66 -3.03
C CYS A 145 -2.96 -2.21 -3.50
N GLN A 146 -1.90 -2.54 -2.76
CA GLN A 146 -0.52 -2.18 -3.13
C GLN A 146 -0.08 -2.83 -4.44
N ASP A 147 -0.40 -4.11 -4.63
CA ASP A 147 -0.08 -4.86 -5.85
C ASP A 147 -0.82 -4.31 -7.07
N ALA A 148 -2.05 -3.80 -6.87
CA ALA A 148 -2.86 -3.14 -7.89
C ALA A 148 -2.52 -1.65 -8.09
N GLY A 149 -1.60 -1.08 -7.31
CA GLY A 149 -1.24 0.35 -7.37
C GLY A 149 -2.24 1.30 -6.71
N LEU A 150 -3.22 0.79 -5.96
CA LEU A 150 -4.24 1.55 -5.22
C LEU A 150 -3.72 1.96 -3.83
N TYR A 151 -2.62 2.73 -3.80
CA TYR A 151 -1.91 3.04 -2.55
C TYR A 151 -2.76 3.81 -1.53
N ASP A 152 -3.60 4.74 -1.96
CA ASP A 152 -4.46 5.53 -1.06
C ASP A 152 -5.43 4.62 -0.28
N LYS A 153 -6.00 3.60 -0.94
CA LYS A 153 -6.87 2.62 -0.29
C LYS A 153 -6.09 1.72 0.68
N SER A 154 -4.89 1.27 0.29
CA SER A 154 -4.00 0.52 1.19
C SER A 154 -3.69 1.29 2.46
N ILE A 155 -3.26 2.54 2.33
CA ILE A 155 -2.88 3.43 3.43
C ILE A 155 -4.08 3.62 4.36
N GLU A 156 -5.26 3.89 3.81
CA GLU A 156 -6.46 4.09 4.61
C GLU A 156 -6.86 2.82 5.37
N ILE A 157 -6.81 1.64 4.75
CA ILE A 157 -7.07 0.36 5.44
C ILE A 157 -6.06 0.15 6.58
N GLN A 158 -4.77 0.38 6.34
CA GLN A 158 -3.71 0.22 7.34
C GLN A 158 -3.87 1.17 8.52
N LYS A 159 -4.20 2.44 8.27
CA LYS A 159 -4.54 3.42 9.32
C LYS A 159 -5.68 2.92 10.20
N ARG A 160 -6.74 2.38 9.59
CA ARG A 160 -7.97 1.93 10.27
C ARG A 160 -7.77 0.72 11.16
N ILE A 161 -6.71 -0.07 10.95
CA ILE A 161 -6.37 -1.23 11.77
C ILE A 161 -5.18 -0.97 12.72
N GLY A 162 -4.70 0.27 12.79
CA GLY A 162 -3.55 0.65 13.61
C GLY A 162 -2.19 0.17 13.09
N ALA A 163 -2.09 -0.25 11.83
CA ALA A 163 -0.85 -0.65 11.18
C ALA A 163 -0.12 0.58 10.58
N PHE A 164 0.18 1.55 11.44
CA PHE A 164 0.74 2.85 11.06
C PHE A 164 2.11 2.75 10.40
N SER A 165 2.96 1.83 10.85
CA SER A 165 4.28 1.58 10.28
C SER A 165 4.19 1.11 8.83
N ALA A 166 3.25 0.20 8.53
CA ALA A 166 2.99 -0.28 7.17
C ALA A 166 2.40 0.81 6.27
N ALA A 167 1.54 1.67 6.83
CA ALA A 167 1.01 2.83 6.11
C ALA A 167 2.12 3.83 5.74
N LEU A 168 3.01 4.15 6.69
CA LEU A 168 4.17 5.02 6.45
C LEU A 168 5.16 4.39 5.48
N ASP A 169 5.40 3.09 5.54
CA ASP A 169 6.26 2.38 4.57
C ASP A 169 5.72 2.52 3.14
N THR A 170 4.39 2.39 2.98
CA THR A 170 3.72 2.59 1.68
C THR A 170 3.89 4.03 1.18
N ILE A 171 3.76 5.02 2.06
CA ILE A 171 4.01 6.43 1.74
C ILE A 171 5.47 6.65 1.35
N ASN A 172 6.41 6.12 2.12
CA ASN A 172 7.85 6.25 1.87
C ASN A 172 8.25 5.64 0.52
N LYS A 173 7.68 4.48 0.18
CA LYS A 173 7.83 3.87 -1.15
C LYS A 173 7.33 4.80 -2.25
N CYS A 174 6.08 5.27 -2.14
CA CYS A 174 5.46 6.15 -3.14
C CYS A 174 6.23 7.48 -3.29
N LEU A 175 6.71 8.03 -2.17
CA LEU A 175 7.47 9.28 -2.14
C LEU A 175 8.84 9.10 -2.80
N SER A 176 9.53 8.00 -2.51
CA SER A 176 10.80 7.65 -3.16
C SER A 176 10.65 7.52 -4.67
N GLU A 177 9.63 6.81 -5.15
CA GLU A 177 9.34 6.68 -6.58
C GLU A 177 9.02 8.03 -7.24
N ALA A 178 8.28 8.90 -6.54
CA ALA A 178 7.94 10.23 -7.02
C ALA A 178 9.18 11.16 -7.08
N ILE A 179 10.07 11.11 -6.07
CA ILE A 179 11.35 11.84 -6.07
C ILE A 179 12.24 11.38 -7.23
N CYS A 180 12.38 10.07 -7.43
CA CYS A 180 13.14 9.50 -8.56
C CYS A 180 12.54 9.90 -9.92
N SER A 181 11.22 10.11 -9.99
CA SER A 181 10.57 10.57 -11.22
C SER A 181 10.80 12.06 -11.47
N LEU A 182 10.79 12.87 -10.41
CA LEU A 182 11.07 14.31 -10.44
C LEU A 182 12.50 14.58 -10.93
N SER A 183 13.48 13.85 -10.42
CA SER A 183 14.90 13.99 -10.82
C SER A 183 15.13 13.73 -12.31
N ARG A 184 14.24 12.94 -12.95
CA ARG A 184 14.27 12.60 -14.38
C ARG A 184 13.44 13.54 -15.25
N GLY A 185 12.93 14.63 -14.69
CA GLY A 185 12.25 15.71 -15.41
C GLY A 185 10.74 15.51 -15.61
N ARG A 186 10.09 14.59 -14.90
CA ARG A 186 8.62 14.46 -14.92
C ARG A 186 7.99 15.43 -13.92
N LEU A 187 7.41 16.53 -14.42
CA LEU A 187 6.88 17.64 -13.61
C LEU A 187 5.53 17.36 -12.94
N ASP A 188 4.76 16.38 -13.42
CA ASP A 188 3.42 16.04 -12.88
C ASP A 188 3.46 15.45 -11.45
N GLY A 189 4.64 15.35 -10.83
CA GLY A 189 4.85 14.74 -9.52
C GLY A 189 4.77 15.68 -8.32
N GLU A 190 4.83 17.01 -8.47
CA GLU A 190 4.97 17.91 -7.30
C GLU A 190 3.72 17.94 -6.39
N SER A 191 2.53 17.96 -6.98
CA SER A 191 1.27 17.87 -6.23
C SER A 191 1.16 16.54 -5.48
N ARG A 192 1.49 15.43 -6.16
CA ARG A 192 1.53 14.09 -5.57
C ARG A 192 2.54 14.00 -4.41
N ILE A 193 3.75 14.53 -4.58
CA ILE A 193 4.77 14.58 -3.53
C ILE A 193 4.27 15.33 -2.30
N THR A 194 3.63 16.49 -2.51
CA THR A 194 3.08 17.31 -1.44
C THR A 194 1.95 16.58 -0.71
N GLY A 195 1.06 15.91 -1.45
CA GLY A 195 0.01 15.07 -0.90
C GLY A 195 0.54 13.90 -0.07
N LEU A 196 1.59 13.21 -0.54
CA LEU A 196 2.24 12.10 0.18
C LEU A 196 2.88 12.56 1.49
N ILE A 197 3.60 13.69 1.48
CA ILE A 197 4.17 14.28 2.69
C ILE A 197 3.07 14.67 3.68
N HIS A 198 2.01 15.32 3.19
CA HIS A 198 0.87 15.68 4.03
C HIS A 198 0.22 14.46 4.67
N SER A 199 -0.05 13.42 3.87
CA SER A 199 -0.61 12.15 4.34
C SER A 199 0.30 11.48 5.38
N GLY A 200 1.62 11.47 5.15
CA GLY A 200 2.58 10.92 6.13
C GLY A 200 2.55 11.66 7.46
N ASN A 201 2.45 12.98 7.44
CA ASN A 201 2.31 13.80 8.64
C ASN A 201 0.95 13.58 9.33
N GLU A 202 -0.15 13.46 8.58
CA GLU A 202 -1.47 13.14 9.11
C GLU A 202 -1.47 11.79 9.85
N ILE A 203 -0.78 10.79 9.30
CA ILE A 203 -0.61 9.48 9.95
C ILE A 203 0.16 9.61 11.26
N LEU A 204 1.27 10.36 11.26
CA LEU A 204 2.05 10.60 12.48
C LEU A 204 1.27 11.36 13.54
N GLU A 205 0.43 12.31 13.16
CA GLU A 205 -0.47 12.99 14.10
C GLU A 205 -1.54 12.05 14.64
N THR A 206 -2.19 11.27 13.78
CA THR A 206 -3.20 10.28 14.19
C THR A 206 -2.62 9.25 15.16
N PHE A 207 -1.41 8.77 14.88
CA PHE A 207 -0.68 7.81 15.71
C PHE A 207 -0.47 8.30 17.16
N LYS A 208 -0.25 9.60 17.38
CA LYS A 208 -0.05 10.15 18.74
C LYS A 208 -1.25 9.94 19.66
N TYR A 209 -2.45 9.97 19.08
CA TYR A 209 -3.71 9.91 19.81
C TYR A 209 -4.38 8.54 19.74
N TYR A 210 -3.80 7.58 19.01
CA TYR A 210 -4.40 6.27 18.84
C TYR A 210 -4.22 5.41 20.10
N PRO A 211 -5.29 4.84 20.67
CA PRO A 211 -5.21 4.04 21.89
C PRO A 211 -4.52 2.69 21.63
N GLU A 212 -3.85 2.16 22.66
CA GLU A 212 -3.36 0.76 22.69
C GLU A 212 -2.41 0.34 21.54
N ILE A 213 -1.37 1.14 21.25
CA ILE A 213 -0.32 0.76 20.30
C ILE A 213 0.76 -0.10 20.97
N SER A 214 1.11 -1.22 20.33
CA SER A 214 2.20 -2.08 20.80
C SER A 214 3.57 -1.37 20.80
N PRO A 215 4.49 -1.68 21.73
CA PRO A 215 5.83 -1.09 21.73
C PRO A 215 6.61 -1.34 20.44
N GLN A 216 6.44 -2.52 19.84
CA GLN A 216 7.05 -2.86 18.55
C GLN A 216 6.57 -1.93 17.44
N GLU A 217 5.27 -1.70 17.35
CA GLU A 217 4.69 -0.82 16.33
C GLU A 217 5.18 0.63 16.52
N ARG A 218 5.36 1.08 17.77
CA ARG A 218 5.95 2.40 18.04
C ARG A 218 7.38 2.50 17.52
N SER A 219 8.21 1.48 17.75
CA SER A 219 9.58 1.44 17.21
C SER A 219 9.58 1.51 15.69
N ASN A 220 8.76 0.68 15.05
CA ASN A 220 8.64 0.62 13.60
C ASN A 220 8.16 1.97 13.01
N VAL A 221 7.21 2.64 13.67
CA VAL A 221 6.75 3.98 13.24
C VAL A 221 7.87 5.02 13.35
N MET A 222 8.67 4.99 14.41
CA MET A 222 9.83 5.89 14.53
C MET A 222 10.85 5.64 13.43
N GLU A 223 11.16 4.39 13.10
CA GLU A 223 12.04 4.05 11.99
C GLU A 223 11.49 4.59 10.65
N GLN A 224 10.20 4.37 10.38
CA GLN A 224 9.57 4.86 9.15
C GLN A 224 9.44 6.39 9.12
N GLN A 225 9.32 7.05 10.27
CA GLN A 225 9.38 8.51 10.36
C GLN A 225 10.78 9.03 10.00
N ILE A 226 11.85 8.35 10.43
CA ILE A 226 13.22 8.72 10.05
C ILE A 226 13.36 8.64 8.52
N VAL A 227 12.88 7.56 7.90
CA VAL A 227 12.88 7.40 6.44
C VAL A 227 12.13 8.52 5.74
N LEU A 228 10.95 8.91 6.23
CA LEU A 228 10.17 10.02 5.69
C LEU A 228 10.98 11.34 5.71
N ARG A 229 11.64 11.65 6.83
CA ARG A 229 12.48 12.86 6.94
C ARG A 229 13.72 12.82 6.06
N GLN A 230 14.31 11.64 5.87
CA GLN A 230 15.43 11.47 4.94
C GLN A 230 14.99 11.73 3.49
N LEU A 231 13.81 11.23 3.09
CA LEU A 231 13.24 11.50 1.77
C LEU A 231 12.87 12.98 1.57
N GLU A 232 12.31 13.64 2.59
CA GLU A 232 12.06 15.09 2.57
C GLU A 232 13.35 15.90 2.39
N ALA A 233 14.44 15.51 3.05
CA ALA A 233 15.76 16.16 2.89
C ALA A 233 16.34 15.95 1.47
N ILE A 234 16.15 14.78 0.86
CA ILE A 234 16.54 14.56 -0.54
C ILE A 234 15.72 15.44 -1.48
N LEU A 235 14.40 15.50 -1.25
CA LEU A 235 13.50 16.33 -2.05
C LEU A 235 13.87 17.82 -1.98
N SER A 236 14.23 18.35 -0.80
CA SER A 236 14.60 19.76 -0.65
C SER A 236 15.83 20.10 -1.49
N ILE A 237 16.82 19.21 -1.56
CA ILE A 237 18.01 19.36 -2.41
C ILE A 237 17.62 19.40 -3.89
N HIS A 238 16.76 18.49 -4.35
CA HIS A 238 16.27 18.50 -5.73
C HIS A 238 15.55 19.81 -6.06
N LYS A 239 14.71 20.33 -5.16
CA LYS A 239 14.01 21.61 -5.34
C LYS A 239 14.99 22.79 -5.44
N LEU A 240 15.98 22.87 -4.54
CA LEU A 240 17.00 23.91 -4.56
C LEU A 240 17.79 23.90 -5.87
N ALA A 241 18.22 22.71 -6.31
CA ALA A 241 18.93 22.55 -7.59
C ALA A 241 18.08 22.98 -8.78
N ASN A 242 16.81 22.58 -8.83
CA ASN A 242 15.88 22.96 -9.91
C ASN A 242 15.58 24.46 -9.94
N MET A 243 15.60 25.13 -8.79
CA MET A 243 15.47 26.60 -8.69
C MET A 243 16.75 27.36 -9.08
N GLY A 244 17.82 26.65 -9.47
CA GLY A 244 19.12 27.24 -9.80
C GLY A 244 19.96 27.60 -8.57
N ASN A 245 19.52 27.28 -7.36
CA ASN A 245 20.25 27.55 -6.12
C ASN A 245 21.23 26.43 -5.79
N GLN A 246 22.26 26.31 -6.64
CA GLN A 246 23.21 25.20 -6.64
C GLN A 246 24.08 25.16 -5.39
N LEU A 247 24.52 26.32 -4.89
CA LEU A 247 25.38 26.39 -3.70
C LEU A 247 24.63 25.88 -2.45
N ASP A 248 23.38 26.29 -2.27
CA ASP A 248 22.59 25.85 -1.12
C ASP A 248 22.21 24.37 -1.24
N ALA A 249 21.93 23.88 -2.45
CA ALA A 249 21.76 22.44 -2.69
C ALA A 249 22.99 21.64 -2.24
N LEU A 250 24.21 22.09 -2.57
CA LEU A 250 25.45 21.43 -2.15
C LEU A 250 25.69 21.49 -0.64
N ARG A 251 25.33 22.60 0.00
CA ARG A 251 25.39 22.74 1.47
C ARG A 251 24.48 21.73 2.15
N GLU A 252 23.27 21.52 1.62
CA GLU A 252 22.34 20.53 2.17
C GLU A 252 22.81 19.09 1.91
N VAL A 253 23.40 18.80 0.74
CA VAL A 253 24.03 17.49 0.47
C VAL A 253 25.09 17.15 1.51
N ALA A 254 25.95 18.11 1.86
CA ALA A 254 27.02 17.90 2.84
C ALA A 254 26.50 17.69 4.28
N LYS A 255 25.27 18.10 4.59
CA LYS A 255 24.65 17.97 5.92
C LYS A 255 23.86 16.67 6.11
N LEU A 256 23.71 15.86 5.07
CA LEU A 256 22.91 14.64 5.17
C LEU A 256 23.55 13.66 6.17
N PRO A 257 22.89 13.35 7.30
CA PRO A 257 23.52 12.54 8.36
C PRO A 257 23.69 11.07 7.95
N PHE A 258 23.04 10.65 6.87
CA PHE A 258 23.04 9.28 6.37
C PHE A 258 23.96 9.06 5.16
N LEU A 259 24.66 10.10 4.69
CA LEU A 259 25.68 9.99 3.65
C LEU A 259 26.98 10.63 4.14
N PRO A 260 28.15 9.96 4.02
CA PRO A 260 29.43 10.49 4.48
C PRO A 260 30.01 11.51 3.48
N LEU A 261 29.27 12.59 3.20
CA LEU A 261 29.61 13.59 2.19
C LEU A 261 30.13 14.90 2.79
N ASP A 262 30.13 15.06 4.12
CA ASP A 262 30.70 16.24 4.76
C ASP A 262 32.20 16.36 4.42
N PRO A 263 32.62 17.42 3.71
CA PRO A 263 34.02 17.64 3.35
C PRO A 263 34.95 17.78 4.55
N ARG A 264 34.42 18.13 5.72
CA ARG A 264 35.17 18.37 6.96
C ARG A 264 35.22 17.14 7.87
N ALA A 265 34.38 16.14 7.62
CA ALA A 265 34.36 14.92 8.41
C ALA A 265 35.46 13.94 7.96
N PRO A 266 36.05 13.15 8.88
CA PRO A 266 36.96 12.07 8.53
C PRO A 266 36.28 11.03 7.61
N ASP A 267 37.07 10.26 6.87
CA ASP A 267 36.54 9.18 6.05
C ASP A 267 35.86 8.12 6.95
N PHE A 268 34.59 7.87 6.69
CA PHE A 268 33.70 7.07 7.56
C PHE A 268 33.57 5.61 7.06
N SER A 269 33.24 4.69 7.98
CA SER A 269 33.06 3.27 7.64
C SER A 269 31.86 3.02 6.73
N SER A 270 31.97 1.96 5.92
CA SER A 270 31.00 1.48 4.92
C SER A 270 29.62 1.09 5.47
N ASP A 271 29.43 1.09 6.79
CA ASP A 271 28.31 0.38 7.43
C ASP A 271 27.00 1.20 7.43
N ILE A 272 27.09 2.52 7.42
CA ILE A 272 25.92 3.42 7.51
C ILE A 272 25.01 3.25 6.28
N PHE A 273 25.59 3.10 5.10
CA PHE A 273 24.83 2.95 3.86
C PHE A 273 24.10 1.60 3.79
N ASN A 274 24.68 0.54 4.36
CA ASN A 274 24.03 -0.78 4.42
C ASN A 274 22.80 -0.80 5.32
N ASN A 275 22.76 0.08 6.32
CA ASN A 275 21.64 0.23 7.24
C ASN A 275 20.55 1.19 6.74
N LEU A 276 20.73 1.83 5.58
CA LEU A 276 19.71 2.71 5.02
C LEU A 276 18.49 1.91 4.50
N SER A 277 17.32 2.52 4.63
CA SER A 277 16.10 1.99 4.02
C SER A 277 16.25 1.86 2.49
N PRO A 278 15.72 0.77 1.88
CA PRO A 278 15.70 0.61 0.43
C PRO A 278 15.09 1.81 -0.30
N HIS A 279 14.07 2.45 0.30
CA HIS A 279 13.39 3.62 -0.28
C HIS A 279 14.34 4.81 -0.40
N VAL A 280 15.20 5.05 0.59
CA VAL A 280 16.20 6.13 0.56
C VAL A 280 17.34 5.75 -0.37
N GLN A 281 17.83 4.52 -0.30
CA GLN A 281 18.89 4.02 -1.18
C GLN A 281 18.54 4.19 -2.67
N ALA A 282 17.27 3.97 -3.06
CA ALA A 282 16.80 4.14 -4.43
C ALA A 282 16.97 5.58 -4.96
N CYS A 283 16.91 6.59 -4.09
CA CYS A 283 17.04 8.00 -4.46
C CYS A 283 18.50 8.49 -4.53
N VAL A 284 19.44 7.78 -3.89
CA VAL A 284 20.84 8.22 -3.78
C VAL A 284 21.55 8.40 -5.13
N PRO A 285 21.40 7.52 -6.13
CA PRO A 285 22.04 7.74 -7.43
C PRO A 285 21.62 9.07 -8.08
N ASP A 286 20.33 9.39 -8.04
CA ASP A 286 19.79 10.60 -8.66
C ASP A 286 20.18 11.86 -7.84
N LEU A 287 20.23 11.75 -6.51
CA LEU A 287 20.79 12.78 -5.63
C LEU A 287 22.25 13.09 -5.98
N LEU A 288 23.11 12.07 -6.12
CA LEU A 288 24.52 12.26 -6.46
C LEU A 288 24.71 12.86 -7.84
N LYS A 289 23.88 12.48 -8.83
CA LYS A 289 23.90 13.11 -10.17
C LYS A 289 23.59 14.60 -10.10
N VAL A 290 22.63 15.00 -9.27
CA VAL A 290 22.28 16.40 -9.04
C VAL A 290 23.40 17.12 -8.31
N ALA A 291 23.99 16.53 -7.27
CA ALA A 291 25.13 17.11 -6.58
C ALA A 291 26.31 17.37 -7.54
N LEU A 292 26.66 16.39 -8.39
CA LEU A 292 27.70 16.55 -9.40
C LEU A 292 27.34 17.65 -10.42
N HIS A 293 26.08 17.71 -10.84
CA HIS A 293 25.64 18.79 -11.73
C HIS A 293 25.77 20.18 -11.10
N CYS A 294 25.41 20.33 -9.82
CA CYS A 294 25.58 21.58 -9.09
C CYS A 294 27.08 21.92 -8.96
N LEU A 295 27.93 20.93 -8.68
CA LEU A 295 29.39 21.12 -8.58
C LEU A 295 29.99 21.65 -9.89
N ASP A 296 29.55 21.15 -11.04
CA ASP A 296 30.06 21.58 -12.37
C ASP A 296 29.75 23.05 -12.68
N ASN A 297 28.74 23.62 -12.04
CA ASN A 297 28.25 24.96 -12.31
C ASN A 297 28.65 26.00 -11.24
N VAL A 298 29.32 25.58 -10.16
CA VAL A 298 29.77 26.45 -9.07
C VAL A 298 31.30 26.53 -9.03
N THR A 299 31.83 27.75 -8.94
CA THR A 299 33.27 27.99 -8.82
C THR A 299 33.77 27.64 -7.42
N ASP A 300 34.83 26.83 -7.35
CA ASP A 300 35.48 26.47 -6.10
C ASP A 300 36.43 27.59 -5.62
N THR A 301 36.15 28.18 -4.47
CA THR A 301 36.93 29.29 -3.92
C THR A 301 37.85 28.88 -2.77
N ASP A 302 37.49 27.84 -2.02
CA ASP A 302 38.15 27.45 -0.76
C ASP A 302 38.58 25.98 -0.71
N GLY A 303 38.38 25.23 -1.79
CA GLY A 303 38.71 23.81 -1.89
C GLY A 303 37.65 22.87 -1.31
N SER A 304 36.58 23.41 -0.71
CA SER A 304 35.51 22.60 -0.13
C SER A 304 34.73 21.82 -1.19
N LEU A 305 34.56 22.39 -2.39
CA LEU A 305 33.86 21.72 -3.49
C LEU A 305 34.70 20.58 -4.07
N ARG A 306 36.03 20.75 -4.14
CA ARG A 306 36.95 19.66 -4.51
C ARG A 306 36.94 18.53 -3.48
N ALA A 307 36.92 18.86 -2.20
CA ALA A 307 36.81 17.86 -1.13
C ALA A 307 35.46 17.11 -1.20
N LEU A 308 34.35 17.80 -1.48
CA LEU A 308 33.04 17.17 -1.70
C LEU A 308 33.06 16.21 -2.91
N ARG A 309 33.67 16.61 -4.04
CA ARG A 309 33.86 15.72 -5.20
C ARG A 309 34.62 14.45 -4.82
N ALA A 310 35.73 14.59 -4.08
CA ALA A 310 36.52 13.45 -3.62
C ALA A 310 35.72 12.52 -2.69
N LYS A 311 34.90 13.07 -1.78
CA LYS A 311 33.98 12.28 -0.93
C LYS A 311 32.96 11.49 -1.74
N ILE A 312 32.36 12.09 -2.77
CA ILE A 312 31.42 11.40 -3.67
C ILE A 312 32.14 10.24 -4.40
N ALA A 313 33.34 10.49 -4.93
CA ALA A 313 34.13 9.45 -5.61
C ALA A 313 34.50 8.30 -4.66
N ASN A 314 34.99 8.61 -3.46
CA ASN A 314 35.32 7.62 -2.43
C ASN A 314 34.09 6.82 -1.99
N PHE A 315 32.94 7.48 -1.82
CA PHE A 315 31.69 6.83 -1.47
C PHE A 315 31.27 5.77 -2.51
N LEU A 316 31.35 6.11 -3.81
CA LEU A 316 31.03 5.16 -4.88
C LEU A 316 32.05 4.02 -4.97
N ALA A 317 33.34 4.33 -4.80
CA ALA A 317 34.41 3.33 -4.80
C ALA A 317 34.26 2.31 -3.65
N ASN A 318 33.84 2.77 -2.47
CA ASN A 318 33.60 1.90 -1.31
C ASN A 318 32.31 1.07 -1.43
N ASN A 319 31.44 1.37 -2.40
CA ASN A 319 30.17 0.69 -2.62
C ASN A 319 30.08 0.05 -4.03
N LEU A 320 31.21 -0.34 -4.62
CA LEU A 320 31.29 -0.94 -5.97
C LEU A 320 30.50 -2.24 -6.16
N ASN A 321 30.21 -2.97 -5.07
CA ASN A 321 29.40 -4.19 -5.11
C ASN A 321 27.92 -3.92 -5.43
N ARG A 322 27.49 -2.66 -5.49
CA ARG A 322 26.11 -2.30 -5.84
C ARG A 322 25.99 -1.94 -7.32
N ASN A 323 24.84 -2.28 -7.90
CA ASN A 323 24.49 -2.01 -9.29
C ASN A 323 24.17 -0.51 -9.51
N TRP A 324 25.16 0.36 -9.32
CA TRP A 324 24.99 1.79 -9.59
C TRP A 324 24.79 2.04 -11.09
N PRO A 325 24.03 3.07 -11.48
CA PRO A 325 23.86 3.46 -12.88
C PRO A 325 25.22 3.78 -13.53
N ARG A 326 25.48 3.25 -14.74
CA ARG A 326 26.76 3.47 -15.46
C ARG A 326 27.05 4.95 -15.71
N ASP A 327 26.02 5.73 -16.01
CA ASP A 327 26.14 7.16 -16.25
C ASP A 327 26.61 7.95 -15.02
N LEU A 328 26.33 7.47 -13.80
CA LEU A 328 26.85 8.05 -12.56
C LEU A 328 28.38 7.85 -12.47
N TYR A 329 28.89 6.65 -12.79
CA TYR A 329 30.34 6.40 -12.82
C TYR A 329 31.04 7.24 -13.86
N GLU A 330 30.49 7.32 -15.08
CA GLU A 330 31.04 8.14 -16.14
C GLU A 330 31.09 9.62 -15.75
N LYS A 331 30.05 10.11 -15.08
CA LYS A 331 30.00 11.51 -14.63
C LYS A 331 31.06 11.81 -13.58
N VAL A 332 31.27 10.90 -12.62
CA VAL A 332 32.34 11.06 -11.62
C VAL A 332 33.71 11.02 -12.29
N ALA A 333 33.95 10.08 -13.21
CA ALA A 333 35.22 9.98 -13.93
C ALA A 333 35.55 11.21 -14.78
N ARG A 334 34.55 11.92 -15.32
CA ARG A 334 34.74 13.19 -16.04
C ARG A 334 34.96 14.40 -15.14
N SER A 335 34.57 14.30 -13.87
CA SER A 335 34.61 15.40 -12.89
C SER A 335 35.85 15.38 -11.98
N MET A 336 36.69 14.34 -12.09
CA MET A 336 37.99 14.21 -11.44
C MET A 336 39.11 14.70 -12.33
#